data_AF-A0A7Y2B1F7-F1
#
_entry.id   AF-A0A7Y2B1F7-F1
#
_cell.length_a   1.000
_cell.length_b   1.000
_cell.length_c   1.000
_cell.angle_alpha   90.00
_cell.angle_beta   90.00
_cell.angle_gamma   90.00
#
_symmetry.space_group_name_H-M   'P 1'
#
loop_
_entity.id
_entity.type
_entity.pdbx_description
1 polymer ?
#
loop_
_entity_poly.entity_id
_entity_poly.type
_entity_poly.pdbx_seq_one_letter_code
_entity_poly.pdbx_strand_id
1 'polypeptide(L)'
;MTTETGIEKEAVIGPETPFEGGASEGAIDVPNGEKGRILAAGFGTTVAMWAIGYITHMPAVSVPQWLTVALLAAVLVHGGFRAARATGDGLMAGVKTGLLSSLLNLLVLGSLLGGNEPGAIVPSAAIMIPGFLAAGALLAGIGGAIAGKGAAQNPNGTGAFAGVGAMATLLLLVAGGIVTSQEAGLAVVDWPNSFGYNMFLYPLSRMSGGVFYEHAHRLLGSLVGITTVVLAFQIFRIDRRGWVKGMAALAVVLVIVQGIMGGLRVTGKPTLSTAEADMAPSIELAVAHGVTGQVFFGLMVALALVLSTRWFTNGPAVRLKTAGTERTLAIVFLVFVVLQIALGAVLRHMDSGLLSHIGMSVLVLGLAVFV
;
A
#
# COMPACT_ATOMS: atom_id res chain seq x y z
N MET A 1 45.35 -26.59 -65.73
CA MET A 1 46.06 -26.76 -64.44
C MET A 1 46.73 -25.44 -64.13
N THR A 2 45.99 -24.46 -63.59
CA THR A 2 45.78 -24.19 -62.15
C THR A 2 47.06 -23.71 -61.46
N THR A 3 47.13 -22.41 -61.16
CA THR A 3 47.06 -21.85 -59.80
C THR A 3 47.17 -20.31 -59.87
N GLU A 4 46.04 -19.63 -59.76
CA GLU A 4 45.98 -18.21 -59.36
C GLU A 4 45.88 -18.16 -57.83
N THR A 5 46.78 -17.39 -57.21
CA THR A 5 46.76 -17.07 -55.78
C THR A 5 45.84 -15.86 -55.55
N GLY A 6 44.59 -16.12 -55.16
CA GLY A 6 43.65 -15.11 -54.71
C GLY A 6 43.97 -14.64 -53.29
N ILE A 7 44.31 -13.36 -53.15
CA ILE A 7 44.49 -12.65 -51.89
C ILE A 7 43.11 -12.46 -51.24
N GLU A 8 42.92 -13.03 -50.04
CA GLU A 8 41.74 -12.76 -49.20
C GLU A 8 41.71 -11.28 -48.81
N LYS A 9 40.60 -10.61 -49.15
CA LYS A 9 40.28 -9.27 -48.65
C LYS A 9 39.83 -9.40 -47.20
N GLU A 10 40.68 -8.99 -46.25
CA GLU A 10 40.26 -8.70 -44.89
C GLU A 10 39.20 -7.58 -44.91
N ALA A 11 38.00 -7.91 -44.41
CA ALA A 11 36.97 -6.92 -44.14
C ALA A 11 37.39 -6.09 -42.93
N VAL A 12 37.95 -4.90 -43.19
CA VAL A 12 38.21 -3.87 -42.19
C VAL A 12 36.87 -3.44 -41.60
N ILE A 13 36.59 -3.88 -40.37
CA ILE A 13 35.49 -3.39 -39.55
C ILE A 13 35.86 -1.94 -39.18
N GLY A 14 35.20 -0.97 -39.84
CA GLY A 14 35.35 0.45 -39.53
C GLY A 14 34.83 0.76 -38.11
N PRO A 15 35.30 1.85 -37.49
CA PRO A 15 34.85 2.23 -36.15
C PRO A 15 33.36 2.54 -36.19
N GLU A 16 32.59 1.88 -35.31
CA GLU A 16 31.17 2.17 -35.13
C GLU A 16 30.98 3.66 -34.85
N THR A 17 30.21 4.33 -35.70
CA THR A 17 29.74 5.68 -35.47
C THR A 17 28.98 5.72 -34.13
N PRO A 18 29.31 6.64 -33.20
CA PRO A 18 28.51 6.81 -31.99
C PRO A 18 27.09 7.18 -32.43
N PHE A 19 26.11 6.38 -32.00
CA PHE A 19 24.70 6.75 -32.09
C PHE A 19 24.55 8.17 -31.51
N GLU A 20 24.26 9.14 -32.38
CA GLU A 20 23.98 10.50 -31.97
C GLU A 20 22.77 10.48 -31.04
N GLY A 21 23.06 10.88 -29.80
CA GLY A 21 22.18 10.86 -28.65
C GLY A 21 20.78 11.38 -28.93
N GLY A 22 19.82 10.45 -28.86
CA GLY A 22 18.48 10.77 -28.38
C GLY A 22 18.61 11.40 -27.00
N ALA A 23 18.43 12.71 -26.95
CA ALA A 23 18.45 13.50 -25.73
C ALA A 23 17.49 12.91 -24.67
N SER A 24 18.05 12.43 -23.57
CA SER A 24 17.53 12.55 -22.20
C SER A 24 16.00 12.47 -21.98
N GLU A 25 15.26 11.55 -22.59
CA GLU A 25 13.82 11.33 -22.26
C GLU A 25 13.57 10.75 -20.86
N GLY A 26 14.63 10.43 -20.10
CA GLY A 26 14.54 9.75 -18.80
C GLY A 26 14.80 10.59 -17.56
N ALA A 27 15.09 11.88 -17.68
CA ALA A 27 15.28 12.72 -16.49
C ALA A 27 13.90 13.09 -15.93
N ILE A 28 13.53 12.46 -14.80
CA ILE A 28 12.48 13.02 -13.94
C ILE A 28 12.95 14.43 -13.64
N ASP A 29 12.24 15.43 -14.16
CA ASP A 29 12.37 16.78 -13.64
C ASP A 29 11.92 16.67 -12.18
N VAL A 30 12.86 16.73 -11.22
CA VAL A 30 12.58 16.58 -9.79
C VAL A 30 12.33 17.93 -9.06
N PRO A 31 11.53 18.90 -9.57
CA PRO A 31 11.06 20.01 -8.74
C PRO A 31 10.18 19.58 -7.54
N ASN A 32 9.59 18.38 -7.56
CA ASN A 32 8.60 17.93 -6.56
C ASN A 32 9.10 16.86 -5.56
N GLY A 33 10.39 16.58 -5.51
CA GLY A 33 10.98 15.57 -4.62
C GLY A 33 10.71 15.83 -3.14
N GLU A 34 10.61 17.10 -2.71
CA GLU A 34 10.23 17.46 -1.33
C GLU A 34 8.82 16.99 -0.97
N LYS A 35 7.81 17.30 -1.79
CA LYS A 35 6.42 16.89 -1.52
C LYS A 35 6.30 15.37 -1.43
N GLY A 36 6.94 14.64 -2.34
CA GLY A 36 6.98 13.17 -2.29
C GLY A 36 7.63 12.64 -1.01
N ARG A 37 8.71 13.26 -0.54
CA ARG A 37 9.38 12.87 0.72
C ARG A 37 8.51 13.11 1.95
N ILE A 38 7.80 14.24 2.02
CA ILE A 38 6.86 14.52 3.12
C ILE A 38 5.67 13.58 3.07
N LEU A 39 5.12 13.26 1.89
CA LEU A 39 4.08 12.25 1.73
C LEU A 39 4.55 10.88 2.21
N ALA A 40 5.72 10.43 1.76
CA ALA A 40 6.31 9.16 2.20
C ALA A 40 6.52 9.13 3.72
N ALA A 41 7.05 10.20 4.32
CA ALA A 41 7.27 10.26 5.75
C ALA A 41 5.95 10.30 6.54
N GLY A 42 4.99 11.15 6.15
CA GLY A 42 3.72 11.30 6.85
C GLY A 42 2.87 10.03 6.80
N PHE A 43 2.63 9.49 5.60
CA PHE A 43 1.91 8.22 5.45
C PHE A 43 2.68 7.06 6.07
N GLY A 44 4.01 6.99 5.90
CA GLY A 44 4.82 5.92 6.48
C GLY A 44 4.78 5.92 8.00
N THR A 45 4.82 7.11 8.61
CA THR A 45 4.63 7.29 10.06
C THR A 45 3.25 6.81 10.49
N THR A 46 2.19 7.19 9.78
CA THR A 46 0.82 6.71 10.06
C THR A 46 0.70 5.20 9.92
N VAL A 47 1.23 4.60 8.86
CA VAL A 47 1.20 3.13 8.66
C VAL A 47 1.92 2.42 9.80
N ALA A 48 3.08 2.92 10.23
CA ALA A 48 3.81 2.36 11.37
C ALA A 48 3.02 2.50 12.69
N MET A 49 2.39 3.66 12.92
CA MET A 49 1.52 3.87 14.08
C MET A 49 0.33 2.90 14.06
N TRP A 50 -0.30 2.68 12.92
CA TRP A 50 -1.46 1.79 12.79
C TRP A 50 -1.06 0.33 12.93
N ALA A 51 0.12 -0.07 12.45
CA ALA A 51 0.65 -1.41 12.69
C ALA A 51 0.84 -1.66 14.20
N ILE A 52 1.47 -0.71 14.91
CA ILE A 52 1.64 -0.79 16.37
C ILE A 52 0.28 -0.78 17.07
N GLY A 53 -0.63 0.13 16.68
CA GLY A 53 -1.97 0.22 17.24
C GLY A 53 -2.75 -1.09 17.08
N TYR A 54 -2.70 -1.68 15.89
CA TYR A 54 -3.34 -2.97 15.59
C TYR A 54 -2.79 -4.10 16.47
N ILE A 55 -1.46 -4.20 16.61
CA ILE A 55 -0.84 -5.27 17.42
C ILE A 55 -1.12 -5.07 18.92
N THR A 56 -0.97 -3.85 19.41
CA THR A 56 -1.12 -3.53 20.84
C THR A 56 -2.56 -3.61 21.36
N HIS A 57 -3.55 -3.46 20.48
CA HIS A 57 -4.98 -3.57 20.81
C HIS A 57 -5.61 -4.88 20.34
N MET A 58 -4.82 -5.80 19.79
CA MET A 58 -5.32 -7.12 19.39
C MET A 58 -5.90 -7.84 20.61
N PRO A 59 -7.11 -8.42 20.55
CA PRO A 59 -7.75 -9.08 21.71
C PRO A 59 -6.91 -10.16 22.40
N ALA A 60 -5.99 -10.81 21.67
CA ALA A 60 -5.08 -11.82 22.20
C ALA A 60 -3.84 -11.25 22.93
N VAL A 61 -3.65 -9.93 22.89
CA VAL A 61 -2.45 -9.24 23.35
C VAL A 61 -2.84 -8.22 24.42
N SER A 62 -2.24 -8.31 25.61
CA SER A 62 -2.43 -7.32 26.67
C SER A 62 -1.19 -6.44 26.77
N VAL A 63 -1.30 -5.20 26.29
CA VAL A 63 -0.25 -4.19 26.40
C VAL A 63 -0.73 -3.04 27.28
N PRO A 64 0.03 -2.62 28.30
CA PRO A 64 -0.32 -1.45 29.10
C PRO A 64 -0.48 -0.19 28.25
N GLN A 65 -1.54 0.59 28.51
CA GLN A 65 -1.88 1.76 27.68
C GLN A 65 -0.74 2.78 27.56
N TRP A 66 0.01 2.99 28.65
CA TRP A 66 1.16 3.90 28.64
C TRP A 66 2.25 3.47 27.65
N LEU A 67 2.47 2.16 27.49
CA LEU A 67 3.46 1.62 26.57
C LEU A 67 3.03 1.85 25.12
N THR A 68 1.76 1.61 24.81
CA THR A 68 1.21 1.92 23.47
C THR A 68 1.37 3.40 23.14
N VAL A 69 1.01 4.31 24.05
CA VAL A 69 1.18 5.76 23.84
C VAL A 69 2.64 6.13 23.66
N ALA A 70 3.55 5.56 24.46
CA ALA A 70 5.00 5.79 24.33
C ALA A 70 5.55 5.33 22.98
N LEU A 71 5.13 4.15 22.50
CA LEU A 71 5.53 3.62 21.18
C LEU A 71 5.02 4.51 20.04
N LEU A 72 3.76 4.95 20.11
CA LEU A 72 3.17 5.84 19.11
C LEU A 72 3.88 7.21 19.08
N ALA A 73 4.19 7.78 20.24
CA ALA A 73 4.96 9.02 20.35
C ALA A 73 6.39 8.85 19.80
N ALA A 74 7.05 7.74 20.10
CA ALA A 74 8.37 7.42 19.57
C ALA A 74 8.37 7.30 18.04
N VAL A 75 7.34 6.68 17.46
CA VAL A 75 7.16 6.61 16.00
C VAL A 75 6.95 8.00 15.39
N LEU A 76 6.19 8.89 16.01
CA LEU A 76 6.03 10.28 15.53
C LEU A 76 7.36 11.04 15.55
N VAL A 77 8.10 10.97 16.64
CA VAL A 77 9.44 11.57 16.76
C VAL A 77 10.37 10.99 15.70
N HIS A 78 10.40 9.66 15.55
CA HIS A 78 11.23 8.99 14.54
C HIS A 78 10.83 9.38 13.11
N GLY A 79 9.53 9.46 12.83
CA GLY A 79 8.98 9.91 11.55
C GLY A 79 9.46 11.31 11.19
N GLY A 80 9.40 12.24 12.14
CA GLY A 80 9.93 13.60 11.97
C GLY A 80 11.44 13.65 11.74
N PHE A 81 12.21 12.83 12.47
CA PHE A 81 13.66 12.68 12.27
C PHE A 81 13.98 12.17 10.86
N ARG A 82 13.28 11.13 10.40
CA ARG A 82 13.44 10.54 9.07
C ARG A 82 13.05 11.53 7.97
N ALA A 83 11.96 12.27 8.16
CA ALA A 83 11.52 13.31 7.23
C ALA A 83 12.58 14.40 7.06
N ALA A 84 13.12 14.90 8.16
CA ALA A 84 14.18 15.90 8.17
C ALA A 84 15.44 15.43 7.44
N ARG A 85 15.85 14.18 7.63
CA ARG A 85 17.00 13.60 6.91
C ARG A 85 16.72 13.38 5.43
N ALA A 86 15.48 13.05 5.08
CA ALA A 86 15.07 12.92 3.69
C ALA A 86 15.06 14.28 2.97
N THR A 87 14.54 15.34 3.61
CA THR A 87 14.30 16.65 2.99
C THR A 87 15.47 17.62 3.09
N GLY A 88 16.23 17.55 4.19
CA GLY A 88 17.24 18.54 4.58
C GLY A 88 16.71 19.71 5.42
N ASP A 89 15.38 19.82 5.59
CA ASP A 89 14.69 20.99 6.15
C ASP A 89 14.42 20.91 7.67
N GLY A 90 15.13 20.00 8.36
CA GLY A 90 15.14 19.91 9.84
C GLY A 90 13.74 19.95 10.48
N LEU A 91 13.52 20.95 11.33
CA LEU A 91 12.27 21.16 12.09
C LEU A 91 11.01 21.21 11.20
N MET A 92 11.05 21.95 10.09
CA MET A 92 9.84 22.19 9.27
C MET A 92 9.37 20.90 8.58
N ALA A 93 10.30 20.04 8.18
CA ALA A 93 9.97 18.71 7.67
C ALA A 93 9.31 17.83 8.73
N GLY A 94 9.80 17.89 9.98
CA GLY A 94 9.19 17.25 11.13
C GLY A 94 7.75 17.72 11.37
N VAL A 95 7.55 19.04 11.42
CA VAL A 95 6.21 19.65 11.61
C VAL A 95 5.24 19.24 10.51
N LYS A 96 5.62 19.37 9.23
CA LYS A 96 4.79 18.96 8.08
C LYS A 96 4.42 17.47 8.16
N THR A 97 5.37 16.62 8.55
CA THR A 97 5.16 15.17 8.71
C THR A 97 4.20 14.86 9.85
N GLY A 98 4.37 15.52 11.00
CA GLY A 98 3.49 15.38 12.16
C GLY A 98 2.07 15.84 11.88
N LEU A 99 1.89 16.97 11.19
CA LEU A 99 0.58 17.46 10.77
C LEU A 99 -0.11 16.48 9.82
N LEU A 100 0.59 16.02 8.79
CA LEU A 100 0.03 15.06 7.82
C LEU A 100 -0.32 13.73 8.50
N SER A 101 0.57 13.20 9.34
CA SER A 101 0.31 11.94 10.05
C SER A 101 -0.86 12.07 11.02
N SER A 102 -0.97 13.19 11.74
CA SER A 102 -2.10 13.47 12.63
C SER A 102 -3.40 13.62 11.86
N LEU A 103 -3.40 14.31 10.72
CA LEU A 103 -4.58 14.41 9.87
C LEU A 103 -5.09 13.03 9.43
N LEU A 104 -4.18 12.12 9.04
CA LEU A 104 -4.56 10.75 8.69
C LEU A 104 -5.02 9.93 9.91
N ASN A 105 -4.42 10.14 11.08
CA ASN A 105 -4.82 9.47 12.31
C ASN A 105 -6.22 9.88 12.80
N LEU A 106 -6.79 10.98 12.30
CA LEU A 106 -8.21 11.32 12.52
C LEU A 106 -9.17 10.29 11.91
N LEU A 107 -8.72 9.44 10.96
CA LEU A 107 -9.54 8.32 10.48
C LEU A 107 -9.84 7.29 11.58
N VAL A 108 -8.96 7.16 12.58
CA VAL A 108 -9.15 6.26 13.74
C VAL A 108 -9.66 7.05 14.94
N LEU A 109 -9.04 8.18 15.25
CA LEU A 109 -9.39 8.99 16.43
C LEU A 109 -10.65 9.83 16.23
N GLY A 110 -11.21 9.89 15.01
CA GLY A 110 -12.55 10.42 14.75
C GLY A 110 -13.61 9.72 15.62
N SER A 111 -13.39 8.48 15.99
CA SER A 111 -14.18 7.73 16.98
C SER A 111 -14.29 8.41 18.35
N LEU A 112 -13.26 9.16 18.77
CA LEU A 112 -13.28 9.94 20.03
C LEU A 112 -14.08 11.24 19.88
N LEU A 113 -14.38 11.62 18.65
CA LEU A 113 -15.22 12.78 18.31
C LEU A 113 -16.69 12.37 18.19
N GLY A 114 -16.98 11.07 18.04
CA GLY A 114 -18.33 10.53 17.99
C GLY A 114 -19.04 10.57 19.35
N GLY A 115 -20.34 10.87 19.34
CA GLY A 115 -21.20 10.77 20.51
C GLY A 115 -21.71 9.34 20.76
N ASN A 116 -22.56 9.18 21.78
CA ASN A 116 -23.20 7.90 22.11
C ASN A 116 -24.27 7.46 21.10
N GLU A 117 -24.64 8.33 20.16
CA GLU A 117 -25.65 8.11 19.14
C GLU A 117 -25.05 8.26 17.73
N PRO A 118 -25.53 7.49 16.74
CA PRO A 118 -25.11 7.63 15.35
C PRO A 118 -25.25 9.08 14.84
N GLY A 119 -24.18 9.61 14.26
CA GLY A 119 -24.15 10.96 13.69
C GLY A 119 -23.93 12.10 14.69
N ALA A 120 -23.88 11.82 16.00
CA ALA A 120 -23.55 12.83 17.00
C ALA A 120 -22.03 13.12 17.01
N ILE A 121 -21.66 14.39 17.16
CA ILE A 121 -20.28 14.84 17.39
C ILE A 121 -20.21 15.52 18.75
N VAL A 122 -19.21 15.17 19.57
CA VAL A 122 -19.03 15.79 20.89
C VAL A 122 -18.59 17.25 20.75
N PRO A 123 -19.11 18.20 21.55
CA PRO A 123 -18.72 19.61 21.48
C PRO A 123 -17.20 19.85 21.65
N SER A 124 -16.53 18.99 22.42
CA SER A 124 -15.08 19.04 22.63
C SER A 124 -14.27 18.78 21.36
N ALA A 125 -14.88 18.26 20.29
CA ALA A 125 -14.21 18.00 19.02
C ALA A 125 -13.53 19.25 18.44
N ALA A 126 -14.14 20.43 18.63
CA ALA A 126 -13.60 21.71 18.18
C ALA A 126 -12.23 22.06 18.81
N ILE A 127 -11.95 21.54 20.01
CA ILE A 127 -10.69 21.73 20.74
C ILE A 127 -9.76 20.53 20.54
N MET A 128 -10.33 19.32 20.52
CA MET A 128 -9.57 18.07 20.37
C MET A 128 -8.87 17.97 19.02
N ILE A 129 -9.52 18.37 17.92
CA ILE A 129 -8.92 18.29 16.58
C ILE A 129 -7.67 19.19 16.48
N PRO A 130 -7.74 20.52 16.76
CA PRO A 130 -6.55 21.36 16.71
C PRO A 130 -5.47 20.91 17.71
N GLY A 131 -5.87 20.51 18.92
CA GLY A 131 -4.94 20.03 19.94
C GLY A 131 -4.18 18.77 19.51
N PHE A 132 -4.87 17.82 18.87
CA PHE A 132 -4.26 16.60 18.35
C PHE A 132 -3.29 16.88 17.19
N LEU A 133 -3.68 17.75 16.25
CA LEU A 133 -2.80 18.17 15.15
C LEU A 133 -1.55 18.89 15.68
N ALA A 134 -1.71 19.76 16.68
CA ALA A 134 -0.60 20.48 17.32
C ALA A 134 0.33 19.53 18.08
N ALA A 135 -0.20 18.55 18.80
CA ALA A 135 0.59 17.56 19.53
C ALA A 135 1.46 16.72 18.58
N GLY A 136 0.88 16.22 17.47
CA GLY A 136 1.66 15.46 16.49
C GLY A 136 2.68 16.31 15.73
N ALA A 137 2.33 17.57 15.41
CA ALA A 137 3.27 18.54 14.83
C ALA A 137 4.46 18.81 15.77
N LEU A 138 4.20 18.95 17.07
CA LEU A 138 5.23 19.16 18.09
C LEU A 138 6.14 17.94 18.23
N LEU A 139 5.58 16.74 18.41
CA LEU A 139 6.37 15.51 18.60
C LEU A 139 7.24 15.18 17.38
N ALA A 140 6.67 15.23 16.17
CA ALA A 140 7.46 15.04 14.96
C ALA A 140 8.44 16.22 14.73
N GLY A 141 8.06 17.43 15.12
CA GLY A 141 8.92 18.61 15.11
C GLY A 141 10.18 18.43 15.98
N ILE A 142 10.04 17.85 17.19
CA ILE A 142 11.18 17.48 18.05
C ILE A 142 12.12 16.54 17.30
N GLY A 143 11.59 15.51 16.65
CA GLY A 143 12.39 14.60 15.82
C GLY A 143 13.13 15.32 14.69
N GLY A 144 12.45 16.23 14.00
CA GLY A 144 13.05 17.05 12.95
C GLY A 144 14.10 18.03 13.46
N ALA A 145 13.92 18.59 14.66
CA ALA A 145 14.89 19.46 15.32
C ALA A 145 16.15 18.69 15.73
N ILE A 146 16.00 17.49 16.30
CA ILE A 146 17.10 16.58 16.63
C ILE A 146 17.90 16.21 15.37
N ALA A 147 17.22 15.98 14.25
CA ALA A 147 17.87 15.74 12.97
C ALA A 147 18.60 16.99 12.43
N GLY A 148 18.18 18.21 12.77
CA GLY A 148 18.80 19.43 12.26
C GLY A 148 18.69 19.61 10.75
N LYS A 149 19.21 20.74 10.25
CA LYS A 149 19.31 21.01 8.81
C LYS A 149 20.52 20.30 8.22
N GLY A 150 20.43 19.86 6.97
CA GLY A 150 21.53 19.19 6.29
C GLY A 150 21.24 18.87 4.83
N ALA A 151 22.16 18.15 4.19
CA ALA A 151 21.95 17.68 2.83
C ALA A 151 20.84 16.61 2.78
N ALA A 152 19.94 16.73 1.80
CA ALA A 152 18.89 15.76 1.55
C ALA A 152 19.47 14.38 1.18
N GLN A 153 19.05 13.33 1.89
CA GLN A 153 19.58 11.97 1.67
C GLN A 153 18.73 11.10 0.72
N ASN A 154 17.50 11.51 0.37
CA ASN A 154 16.62 10.73 -0.51
C ASN A 154 16.22 11.54 -1.75
N PRO A 155 16.77 11.24 -2.94
CA PRO A 155 16.42 11.97 -4.16
C PRO A 155 15.02 11.63 -4.69
N ASN A 156 14.41 10.49 -4.30
CA ASN A 156 13.17 9.99 -4.91
C ASN A 156 12.04 9.78 -3.89
N GLY A 157 11.37 10.88 -3.55
CA GLY A 157 10.24 10.87 -2.62
C GLY A 157 9.04 10.06 -3.12
N THR A 158 8.75 10.09 -4.42
CA THR A 158 7.61 9.37 -5.00
C THR A 158 7.78 7.86 -4.94
N GLY A 159 8.94 7.34 -5.31
CA GLY A 159 9.24 5.91 -5.18
C GLY A 159 9.15 5.44 -3.72
N ALA A 160 9.65 6.25 -2.78
CA ALA A 160 9.51 5.96 -1.35
C ALA A 160 8.03 5.94 -0.91
N PHE A 161 7.21 6.88 -1.39
CA PHE A 161 5.78 6.92 -1.08
C PHE A 161 5.02 5.72 -1.68
N ALA A 162 5.35 5.31 -2.91
CA ALA A 162 4.81 4.09 -3.50
C ALA A 162 5.18 2.84 -2.68
N GLY A 163 6.42 2.76 -2.19
CA GLY A 163 6.85 1.71 -1.26
C GLY A 163 6.05 1.70 0.04
N VAL A 164 5.76 2.87 0.62
CA VAL A 164 4.86 2.99 1.79
C VAL A 164 3.46 2.47 1.45
N GLY A 165 2.91 2.79 0.27
CA GLY A 165 1.65 2.24 -0.20
C GLY A 165 1.66 0.72 -0.29
N ALA A 166 2.72 0.12 -0.83
CA ALA A 166 2.88 -1.34 -0.87
C ALA A 166 2.92 -1.94 0.55
N MET A 167 3.65 -1.33 1.49
CA MET A 167 3.70 -1.79 2.87
C MET A 167 2.36 -1.64 3.60
N ALA A 168 1.61 -0.57 3.35
CA ALA A 168 0.25 -0.39 3.88
C ALA A 168 -0.69 -1.48 3.35
N THR A 169 -0.61 -1.80 2.06
CA THR A 169 -1.38 -2.89 1.46
C THR A 169 -0.99 -4.26 2.01
N LEU A 170 0.29 -4.49 2.30
CA LEU A 170 0.75 -5.72 2.96
C LEU A 170 0.12 -5.85 4.35
N LEU A 171 0.16 -4.78 5.16
CA LEU A 171 -0.49 -4.75 6.47
C LEU A 171 -2.00 -5.01 6.35
N LEU A 172 -2.67 -4.42 5.36
CA LEU A 172 -4.09 -4.65 5.08
C LEU A 172 -4.38 -6.13 4.74
N LEU A 173 -3.54 -6.76 3.90
CA LEU A 173 -3.67 -8.18 3.55
C LEU A 173 -3.51 -9.08 4.77
N VAL A 174 -2.52 -8.81 5.61
CA VAL A 174 -2.32 -9.55 6.87
C VAL A 174 -3.55 -9.40 7.77
N ALA A 175 -4.04 -8.18 7.96
CA ALA A 175 -5.25 -7.93 8.76
C ALA A 175 -6.48 -8.65 8.18
N GLY A 176 -6.64 -8.69 6.85
CA GLY A 176 -7.71 -9.44 6.18
C GLY A 176 -7.59 -10.95 6.37
N GLY A 177 -6.37 -11.49 6.29
CA GLY A 177 -6.11 -12.90 6.61
C GLY A 177 -6.45 -13.25 8.07
N ILE A 178 -6.19 -12.33 9.00
CA ILE A 178 -6.58 -12.48 10.41
C ILE A 178 -8.11 -12.44 10.56
N VAL A 179 -8.82 -11.54 9.87
CA VAL A 179 -10.30 -11.50 9.88
C VAL A 179 -10.88 -12.86 9.47
N THR A 180 -10.38 -13.45 8.39
CA THR A 180 -10.82 -14.78 7.95
C THR A 180 -10.41 -15.88 8.94
N SER A 181 -9.24 -15.77 9.60
CA SER A 181 -8.78 -16.74 10.61
C SER A 181 -9.56 -16.71 11.90
N GLN A 182 -10.08 -15.55 12.27
CA GLN A 182 -10.88 -15.36 13.46
C GLN A 182 -12.38 -15.51 13.20
N GLU A 183 -12.77 -15.94 11.99
CA GLU A 183 -14.17 -16.01 11.54
C GLU A 183 -14.93 -14.68 11.76
N ALA A 184 -14.19 -13.57 11.79
CA ALA A 184 -14.68 -12.28 12.20
C ALA A 184 -15.32 -11.49 11.05
N GLY A 185 -15.34 -12.04 9.83
CA GLY A 185 -15.76 -11.30 8.64
C GLY A 185 -17.22 -10.85 8.65
N LEU A 186 -18.07 -11.44 9.49
CA LEU A 186 -19.49 -11.11 9.63
C LEU A 186 -19.81 -10.47 11.00
N ALA A 187 -18.79 -10.01 11.73
CA ALA A 187 -18.95 -9.41 13.05
C ALA A 187 -19.59 -8.01 13.00
N VAL A 188 -19.48 -7.31 11.87
CA VAL A 188 -20.12 -6.01 11.59
C VAL A 188 -21.13 -6.20 10.47
N VAL A 189 -22.40 -6.04 10.80
CA VAL A 189 -23.53 -6.53 9.97
C VAL A 189 -23.96 -5.59 8.85
N ASP A 190 -23.48 -4.35 8.86
CA ASP A 190 -23.80 -3.29 7.89
C ASP A 190 -22.54 -2.80 7.15
N TRP A 191 -22.76 -2.14 6.01
CA TRP A 191 -21.74 -1.44 5.23
C TRP A 191 -22.43 -0.36 4.38
N PRO A 192 -21.88 0.86 4.22
CA PRO A 192 -20.53 1.32 4.57
C PRO A 192 -20.35 1.76 6.03
N ASN A 193 -21.41 1.71 6.84
CA ASN A 193 -21.40 2.06 8.25
C ASN A 193 -20.85 0.93 9.14
N SER A 194 -20.82 1.16 10.44
CA SER A 194 -20.58 0.13 11.47
C SER A 194 -21.60 0.31 12.59
N PHE A 195 -22.60 -0.56 12.61
CA PHE A 195 -23.78 -0.52 13.48
C PHE A 195 -24.53 0.82 13.40
N GLY A 196 -24.69 1.36 12.18
CA GLY A 196 -25.35 2.63 11.91
C GLY A 196 -24.47 3.87 12.15
N TYR A 197 -23.32 3.72 12.80
CA TYR A 197 -22.34 4.81 12.91
C TYR A 197 -21.61 4.99 11.59
N ASN A 198 -21.26 6.23 11.27
CA ASN A 198 -20.22 6.47 10.28
C ASN A 198 -18.96 5.68 10.69
N MET A 199 -18.37 4.94 9.76
CA MET A 199 -17.24 4.05 10.03
C MET A 199 -16.08 4.76 10.76
N PHE A 200 -15.77 6.02 10.44
CA PHE A 200 -14.67 6.76 11.06
C PHE A 200 -15.02 7.34 12.44
N LEU A 201 -16.30 7.30 12.83
CA LEU A 201 -16.82 7.78 14.12
C LEU A 201 -17.28 6.63 15.02
N TYR A 202 -17.10 5.38 14.59
CA TYR A 202 -17.48 4.22 15.40
C TYR A 202 -16.62 4.17 16.68
N PRO A 203 -17.20 4.08 17.89
CA PRO A 203 -16.43 4.21 19.13
C PRO A 203 -15.38 3.11 19.32
N LEU A 204 -14.11 3.50 19.53
CA LEU A 204 -13.00 2.56 19.75
C LEU A 204 -13.24 1.62 20.95
N SER A 205 -13.96 2.08 21.98
CA SER A 205 -14.31 1.27 23.15
C SER A 205 -15.22 0.09 22.82
N ARG A 206 -15.91 0.11 21.67
CA ARG A 206 -16.78 -0.98 21.20
C ARG A 206 -16.07 -1.95 20.25
N MET A 207 -14.87 -1.62 19.80
CA MET A 207 -14.04 -2.51 18.97
C MET A 207 -13.43 -3.63 19.82
N SER A 208 -14.23 -4.64 20.13
CA SER A 208 -13.83 -5.81 20.91
C SER A 208 -14.12 -7.11 20.15
N GLY A 209 -13.41 -8.20 20.49
CA GLY A 209 -13.61 -9.51 19.87
C GLY A 209 -13.53 -9.48 18.33
N GLY A 210 -14.51 -10.10 17.65
CA GLY A 210 -14.62 -10.11 16.19
C GLY A 210 -14.73 -8.72 15.56
N VAL A 211 -15.43 -7.80 16.22
CA VAL A 211 -15.65 -6.43 15.73
C VAL A 211 -14.33 -5.68 15.60
N PHE A 212 -13.38 -5.90 16.52
CA PHE A 212 -12.04 -5.32 16.40
C PHE A 212 -11.38 -5.70 15.08
N TYR A 213 -11.33 -6.99 14.75
CA TYR A 213 -10.63 -7.48 13.56
C TYR A 213 -11.27 -6.93 12.29
N GLU A 214 -12.60 -7.01 12.19
CA GLU A 214 -13.30 -6.57 10.98
C GLU A 214 -13.22 -5.06 10.81
N HIS A 215 -13.54 -4.29 11.85
CA HIS A 215 -13.56 -2.84 11.74
C HIS A 215 -12.15 -2.26 11.54
N ALA A 216 -11.13 -2.81 12.20
CA ALA A 216 -9.74 -2.40 11.96
C ALA A 216 -9.30 -2.68 10.52
N HIS A 217 -9.72 -3.81 9.93
CA HIS A 217 -9.47 -4.11 8.52
C HIS A 217 -10.15 -3.10 7.59
N ARG A 218 -11.41 -2.69 7.87
CA ARG A 218 -12.12 -1.65 7.10
C ARG A 218 -11.41 -0.28 7.17
N LEU A 219 -10.91 0.11 8.35
CA LEU A 219 -10.13 1.33 8.52
C LEU A 219 -8.81 1.28 7.73
N LEU A 220 -8.07 0.17 7.84
CA LEU A 220 -6.85 -0.05 7.03
C LEU A 220 -7.13 0.02 5.54
N GLY A 221 -8.28 -0.51 5.09
CA GLY A 221 -8.74 -0.41 3.70
C GLY A 221 -8.92 1.04 3.26
N SER A 222 -9.47 1.89 4.13
CA SER A 222 -9.61 3.33 3.87
C SER A 222 -8.26 4.05 3.80
N LEU A 223 -7.32 3.72 4.70
CA LEU A 223 -5.96 4.27 4.66
C LEU A 223 -5.24 3.90 3.35
N VAL A 224 -5.34 2.63 2.94
CA VAL A 224 -4.80 2.16 1.66
C VAL A 224 -5.48 2.87 0.48
N GLY A 225 -6.81 2.99 0.48
CA GLY A 225 -7.55 3.72 -0.56
C GLY A 225 -7.08 5.17 -0.73
N ILE A 226 -6.98 5.93 0.37
CA ILE A 226 -6.47 7.31 0.35
C ILE A 226 -5.02 7.34 -0.13
N THR A 227 -4.18 6.42 0.33
CA THR A 227 -2.77 6.31 -0.10
C THR A 227 -2.68 6.10 -1.61
N THR A 228 -3.48 5.20 -2.16
CA THR A 228 -3.53 4.90 -3.61
C THR A 228 -4.01 6.10 -4.42
N VAL A 229 -5.04 6.82 -3.96
CA VAL A 229 -5.53 8.03 -4.66
C VAL A 229 -4.48 9.14 -4.65
N VAL A 230 -3.83 9.39 -3.51
CA VAL A 230 -2.77 10.41 -3.41
C VAL A 230 -1.57 10.03 -4.26
N LEU A 231 -1.19 8.74 -4.29
CA LEU A 231 -0.12 8.24 -5.13
C LEU A 231 -0.46 8.42 -6.62
N ALA A 232 -1.66 8.03 -7.04
CA ALA A 232 -2.11 8.19 -8.42
C ALA A 232 -2.14 9.66 -8.85
N PHE A 233 -2.67 10.55 -8.01
CA PHE A 233 -2.65 11.98 -8.24
C PHE A 233 -1.21 12.48 -8.45
N GLN A 234 -0.27 12.05 -7.61
CA GLN A 234 1.12 12.45 -7.74
C GLN A 234 1.75 11.93 -9.04
N ILE A 235 1.54 10.65 -9.39
CA ILE A 235 2.00 10.04 -10.64
C ILE A 235 1.45 10.79 -11.86
N PHE A 236 0.15 11.10 -11.88
CA PHE A 236 -0.46 11.83 -12.99
C PHE A 236 0.15 13.22 -13.21
N ARG A 237 0.59 13.87 -12.12
CA ARG A 237 1.19 15.21 -12.14
C ARG A 237 2.66 15.20 -12.55
N ILE A 238 3.44 14.17 -12.21
CA ILE A 238 4.91 14.22 -12.34
C ILE A 238 5.47 13.22 -13.35
N ASP A 239 4.80 12.10 -13.60
CA ASP A 239 5.31 11.09 -14.53
C ASP A 239 4.89 11.42 -15.96
N ARG A 240 5.76 11.17 -16.94
CA ARG A 240 5.44 11.36 -18.37
C ARG A 240 4.99 10.08 -19.04
N ARG A 241 5.27 8.92 -18.43
CA ARG A 241 5.04 7.60 -19.02
C ARG A 241 3.55 7.23 -18.91
N GLY A 242 2.86 7.21 -20.06
CA GLY A 242 1.42 6.91 -20.13
C GLY A 242 1.03 5.56 -19.53
N TRP A 243 1.89 4.54 -19.65
CA TRP A 243 1.64 3.21 -19.09
C TRP A 243 1.70 3.20 -17.54
N VAL A 244 2.58 4.01 -16.92
CA VAL A 244 2.65 4.15 -15.45
C VAL A 244 1.41 4.87 -14.93
N LYS A 245 0.93 5.88 -15.67
CA LYS A 245 -0.37 6.52 -15.41
C LYS A 245 -1.52 5.53 -15.53
N GLY A 246 -1.49 4.65 -16.52
CA GLY A 246 -2.45 3.55 -16.67
C GLY A 246 -2.44 2.59 -15.48
N MET A 247 -1.27 2.20 -14.98
CA MET A 247 -1.15 1.37 -13.78
C MET A 247 -1.71 2.07 -12.53
N ALA A 248 -1.45 3.36 -12.37
CA ALA A 248 -1.98 4.14 -11.27
C ALA A 248 -3.52 4.27 -11.34
N ALA A 249 -4.08 4.50 -12.55
CA ALA A 249 -5.52 4.49 -12.77
C ALA A 249 -6.14 3.14 -12.42
N LEU A 250 -5.52 2.06 -12.87
CA LEU A 250 -5.95 0.70 -12.57
C LEU A 250 -5.93 0.44 -11.05
N ALA A 251 -4.90 0.89 -10.34
CA ALA A 251 -4.82 0.75 -8.88
C ALA A 251 -5.99 1.45 -8.18
N VAL A 252 -6.37 2.66 -8.62
CA VAL A 252 -7.53 3.40 -8.08
C VAL A 252 -8.83 2.65 -8.37
N VAL A 253 -9.03 2.15 -9.58
CA VAL A 253 -10.22 1.37 -9.93
C VAL A 253 -10.30 0.10 -9.08
N LEU A 254 -9.19 -0.66 -8.97
CA LEU A 254 -9.15 -1.89 -8.20
C LEU A 254 -9.45 -1.66 -6.72
N VAL A 255 -8.89 -0.62 -6.08
CA VAL A 255 -9.14 -0.37 -4.66
C VAL A 255 -10.58 0.05 -4.38
N ILE A 256 -11.24 0.77 -5.29
CA ILE A 256 -12.68 1.09 -5.19
C ILE A 256 -13.50 -0.20 -5.30
N VAL A 257 -13.20 -1.03 -6.30
CA VAL A 257 -13.86 -2.33 -6.49
C VAL A 257 -13.65 -3.23 -5.26
N GLN A 258 -12.45 -3.24 -4.67
CA GLN A 258 -12.18 -3.97 -3.42
C GLN A 258 -13.06 -3.50 -2.27
N GLY A 259 -13.21 -2.19 -2.07
CA GLY A 259 -14.07 -1.65 -1.01
C GLY A 259 -15.53 -2.04 -1.18
N ILE A 260 -16.04 -1.99 -2.42
CA ILE A 260 -17.42 -2.39 -2.75
C ILE A 260 -17.59 -3.90 -2.55
N MET A 261 -16.70 -4.73 -3.10
CA MET A 261 -16.75 -6.19 -2.94
C MET A 261 -16.67 -6.60 -1.46
N GLY A 262 -15.78 -5.96 -0.69
CA GLY A 262 -15.61 -6.19 0.73
C GLY A 262 -16.87 -5.90 1.55
N GLY A 263 -17.61 -4.85 1.20
CA GLY A 263 -18.92 -4.55 1.81
C GLY A 263 -20.03 -5.48 1.34
N LEU A 264 -20.16 -5.69 0.03
CA LEU A 264 -21.23 -6.52 -0.54
C LEU A 264 -21.10 -8.00 -0.19
N ARG A 265 -19.90 -8.51 0.13
CA ARG A 265 -19.78 -9.89 0.66
C ARG A 265 -20.45 -10.09 2.02
N VAL A 266 -20.77 -9.01 2.74
CA VAL A 266 -21.49 -9.03 4.02
C VAL A 266 -22.99 -8.84 3.79
N THR A 267 -23.36 -7.77 3.07
CA THR A 267 -24.76 -7.33 2.96
C THR A 267 -25.50 -7.88 1.73
N GLY A 268 -24.79 -8.41 0.73
CA GLY A 268 -25.31 -8.87 -0.57
C GLY A 268 -25.82 -7.77 -1.50
N LYS A 269 -26.26 -6.63 -0.95
CA LYS A 269 -26.75 -5.45 -1.67
C LYS A 269 -26.34 -4.16 -0.95
N PRO A 270 -26.26 -3.01 -1.64
CA PRO A 270 -26.14 -1.72 -0.98
C PRO A 270 -27.33 -1.50 -0.03
N THR A 271 -27.06 -1.31 1.25
CA THR A 271 -28.09 -1.16 2.29
C THR A 271 -27.59 -0.24 3.40
N LEU A 272 -28.51 0.37 4.14
CA LEU A 272 -28.24 1.07 5.39
C LEU A 272 -28.87 0.34 6.59
N SER A 273 -29.43 -0.84 6.37
CA SER A 273 -29.97 -1.67 7.45
C SER A 273 -28.87 -2.14 8.37
N THR A 274 -29.18 -2.17 9.66
CA THR A 274 -28.34 -2.70 10.73
C THR A 274 -28.89 -4.02 11.30
N ALA A 275 -29.97 -4.55 10.72
CA ALA A 275 -30.56 -5.81 11.14
C ALA A 275 -29.76 -6.99 10.56
N GLU A 276 -29.36 -7.92 11.42
CA GLU A 276 -28.62 -9.12 11.00
C GLU A 276 -29.42 -9.97 9.98
N ALA A 277 -30.76 -9.97 10.10
CA ALA A 277 -31.65 -10.67 9.19
C ALA A 277 -31.62 -10.14 7.73
N ASP A 278 -31.12 -8.92 7.53
CA ASP A 278 -30.99 -8.32 6.19
C ASP A 278 -29.62 -8.60 5.54
N MET A 279 -28.70 -9.25 6.26
CA MET A 279 -27.43 -9.69 5.70
C MET A 279 -27.66 -10.79 4.66
N ALA A 280 -26.83 -10.78 3.61
CA ALA A 280 -26.81 -11.83 2.60
C ALA A 280 -25.35 -12.15 2.24
N PRO A 281 -24.63 -12.89 3.12
CA PRO A 281 -23.21 -13.17 2.93
C PRO A 281 -22.94 -13.94 1.63
N SER A 282 -21.86 -13.59 0.93
CA SER A 282 -21.45 -14.26 -0.31
C SER A 282 -20.03 -14.81 -0.20
N ILE A 283 -19.90 -16.14 -0.26
CA ILE A 283 -18.61 -16.84 -0.29
C ILE A 283 -17.88 -16.53 -1.59
N GLU A 284 -18.58 -16.44 -2.72
CA GLU A 284 -18.00 -16.12 -4.02
C GLU A 284 -17.33 -14.73 -4.00
N LEU A 285 -18.01 -13.72 -3.44
CA LEU A 285 -17.43 -12.40 -3.26
C LEU A 285 -16.26 -12.41 -2.27
N ALA A 286 -16.31 -13.23 -1.21
CA ALA A 286 -15.21 -13.38 -0.27
C ALA A 286 -13.95 -13.97 -0.93
N VAL A 287 -14.11 -15.04 -1.71
CA VAL A 287 -13.02 -15.66 -2.50
C VAL A 287 -12.49 -14.66 -3.52
N ALA A 288 -13.37 -14.02 -4.30
CA ALA A 288 -12.96 -13.04 -5.31
C ALA A 288 -12.21 -11.86 -4.68
N HIS A 289 -12.70 -11.31 -3.57
CA HIS A 289 -12.06 -10.24 -2.81
C HIS A 289 -10.67 -10.66 -2.31
N GLY A 290 -10.55 -11.85 -1.71
CA GLY A 290 -9.27 -12.38 -1.23
C GLY A 290 -8.22 -12.55 -2.34
N VAL A 291 -8.62 -13.04 -3.52
CA VAL A 291 -7.72 -13.20 -4.68
C VAL A 291 -7.33 -11.85 -5.27
N THR A 292 -8.32 -10.99 -5.53
CA THR A 292 -8.09 -9.69 -6.17
C THR A 292 -7.34 -8.71 -5.27
N GLY A 293 -7.46 -8.83 -3.94
CA GLY A 293 -6.63 -8.10 -2.98
C GLY A 293 -5.13 -8.41 -3.12
N GLN A 294 -4.77 -9.67 -3.40
CA GLN A 294 -3.37 -10.06 -3.63
C GLN A 294 -2.85 -9.57 -4.99
N VAL A 295 -3.70 -9.56 -6.01
CA VAL A 295 -3.38 -8.95 -7.32
C VAL A 295 -3.14 -7.44 -7.17
N PHE A 296 -4.00 -6.75 -6.40
CA PHE A 296 -3.82 -5.34 -6.09
C PHE A 296 -2.50 -5.06 -5.33
N PHE A 297 -2.13 -5.92 -4.38
CA PHE A 297 -0.82 -5.84 -3.72
C PHE A 297 0.33 -5.98 -4.71
N GLY A 298 0.27 -6.95 -5.63
CA GLY A 298 1.26 -7.10 -6.70
C GLY A 298 1.39 -5.84 -7.57
N LEU A 299 0.27 -5.19 -7.90
CA LEU A 299 0.27 -3.91 -8.62
C LEU A 299 0.93 -2.78 -7.83
N MET A 300 0.66 -2.68 -6.52
CA MET A 300 1.30 -1.68 -5.65
C MET A 300 2.82 -1.91 -5.54
N VAL A 301 3.26 -3.16 -5.44
CA VAL A 301 4.69 -3.52 -5.47
C VAL A 301 5.31 -3.16 -6.82
N ALA A 302 4.64 -3.48 -7.94
CA ALA A 302 5.12 -3.13 -9.28
C ALA A 302 5.25 -1.60 -9.46
N LEU A 303 4.28 -0.82 -9.00
CA LEU A 303 4.35 0.65 -8.97
C LEU A 303 5.55 1.12 -8.13
N ALA A 304 5.77 0.57 -6.94
CA ALA A 304 6.91 0.92 -6.09
C ALA A 304 8.27 0.62 -6.77
N LEU A 305 8.37 -0.52 -7.47
CA LEU A 305 9.57 -0.89 -8.22
C LEU A 305 9.82 0.05 -9.40
N VAL A 306 8.81 0.29 -10.24
CA VAL A 306 8.90 1.16 -11.44
C VAL A 306 9.18 2.62 -11.09
N LEU A 307 8.74 3.06 -9.91
CA LEU A 307 8.98 4.40 -9.40
C LEU A 307 10.27 4.48 -8.57
N SER A 308 11.01 3.39 -8.36
CA SER A 308 12.25 3.37 -7.57
C SER A 308 13.42 4.00 -8.32
N THR A 309 14.37 4.60 -7.58
CA THR A 309 15.59 5.19 -8.18
C THR A 309 16.41 4.19 -8.99
N ARG A 310 16.44 2.92 -8.53
CA ARG A 310 17.17 1.84 -9.22
C ARG A 310 16.60 1.60 -10.62
N TRP A 311 15.28 1.65 -10.78
CA TRP A 311 14.64 1.48 -12.09
C TRP A 311 15.09 2.52 -13.11
N PHE A 312 15.28 3.77 -12.69
CA PHE A 312 15.73 4.85 -13.58
C PHE A 312 17.25 4.86 -13.82
N THR A 313 18.04 4.40 -12.85
CA THR A 313 19.51 4.47 -12.92
C THR A 313 20.15 3.27 -13.61
N ASN A 314 19.42 2.16 -13.77
CA ASN A 314 19.91 0.92 -14.40
C ASN A 314 20.13 1.00 -15.92
N GLY A 315 19.98 2.17 -16.55
CA GLY A 315 20.18 2.35 -17.99
C GLY A 315 19.11 1.68 -18.86
N PRO A 316 19.22 1.77 -20.20
CA PRO A 316 18.30 1.10 -21.11
C PRO A 316 18.38 -0.42 -20.96
N ALA A 317 17.23 -1.10 -21.06
CA ALA A 317 17.17 -2.54 -20.98
C ALA A 317 18.05 -3.20 -22.07
N VAL A 318 18.93 -4.10 -21.65
CA VAL A 318 19.76 -4.89 -22.58
C VAL A 318 18.87 -5.93 -23.25
N ARG A 319 18.77 -5.89 -24.58
CA ARG A 319 17.95 -6.85 -25.32
C ARG A 319 18.72 -8.15 -25.53
N LEU A 320 18.45 -9.13 -24.67
CA LEU A 320 18.98 -10.49 -24.81
C LEU A 320 18.24 -11.26 -25.92
N LYS A 321 18.91 -12.23 -26.54
CA LYS A 321 18.30 -13.13 -27.55
C LYS A 321 17.11 -13.92 -26.98
N THR A 322 17.14 -14.19 -25.68
CA THR A 322 16.13 -14.95 -24.92
C THR A 322 14.97 -14.11 -24.42
N ALA A 323 14.98 -12.78 -24.62
CA ALA A 323 14.00 -11.87 -24.01
C ALA A 323 12.53 -12.22 -24.33
N GLY A 324 12.24 -12.76 -25.52
CA GLY A 324 10.89 -13.22 -25.88
C GLY A 324 10.44 -14.43 -25.07
N THR A 325 11.35 -15.40 -24.88
CA THR A 325 11.11 -16.59 -24.07
C THR A 325 10.97 -16.22 -22.60
N GLU A 326 11.86 -15.40 -22.05
CA GLU A 326 11.80 -14.92 -20.66
C GLU A 326 10.50 -14.18 -20.38
N ARG A 327 10.05 -13.30 -21.30
CA ARG A 327 8.76 -12.62 -21.15
C ARG A 327 7.58 -13.59 -21.14
N THR A 328 7.62 -14.61 -21.98
CA THR A 328 6.58 -15.64 -22.03
C THR A 328 6.56 -16.45 -20.74
N LEU A 329 7.72 -16.92 -20.28
CA LEU A 329 7.87 -17.65 -19.02
C LEU A 329 7.40 -16.83 -17.82
N ALA A 330 7.75 -15.54 -17.76
CA ALA A 330 7.28 -14.65 -16.70
C ALA A 330 5.76 -14.46 -16.70
N ILE A 331 5.12 -14.36 -17.88
CA ILE A 331 3.66 -14.27 -17.99
C ILE A 331 3.00 -15.59 -17.56
N VAL A 332 3.51 -16.72 -18.03
CA VAL A 332 3.00 -18.05 -17.63
C VAL A 332 3.15 -18.23 -16.12
N PHE A 333 4.29 -17.84 -15.55
CA PHE A 333 4.54 -17.90 -14.12
C PHE A 333 3.55 -17.03 -13.32
N LEU A 334 3.31 -15.81 -13.76
CA LEU A 334 2.32 -14.93 -13.14
C LEU A 334 0.92 -15.55 -13.17
N VAL A 335 0.51 -16.15 -14.30
CA VAL A 335 -0.78 -16.85 -14.41
C VAL A 335 -0.88 -18.00 -13.41
N PHE A 336 0.16 -18.83 -13.31
CA PHE A 336 0.19 -19.97 -12.38
C PHE A 336 0.19 -19.52 -10.92
N VAL A 337 0.89 -18.43 -10.58
CA VAL A 337 0.84 -17.83 -9.24
C VAL A 337 -0.57 -17.34 -8.93
N VAL A 338 -1.26 -16.68 -9.86
CA VAL A 338 -2.65 -16.24 -9.67
C VAL A 338 -3.60 -17.44 -9.48
N LEU A 339 -3.43 -18.51 -10.26
CA LEU A 339 -4.19 -19.75 -10.07
C LEU A 339 -3.91 -20.40 -8.70
N GLN A 340 -2.66 -20.41 -8.26
CA GLN A 340 -2.28 -20.90 -6.93
C GLN A 340 -2.96 -20.11 -5.80
N ILE A 341 -3.00 -18.79 -5.93
CA ILE A 341 -3.70 -17.89 -5.01
C ILE A 341 -5.20 -18.20 -4.99
N ALA A 342 -5.82 -18.38 -6.16
CA ALA A 342 -7.24 -18.73 -6.27
C ALA A 342 -7.57 -20.07 -5.61
N LEU A 343 -6.76 -21.10 -5.86
CA LEU A 343 -6.90 -22.41 -5.21
C LEU A 343 -6.70 -22.32 -3.69
N GLY A 344 -5.79 -21.46 -3.22
CA GLY A 344 -5.60 -21.22 -1.79
C GLY A 344 -6.81 -20.54 -1.15
N ALA A 345 -7.44 -19.59 -1.86
CA ALA A 345 -8.67 -18.95 -1.39
C ALA A 345 -9.86 -19.94 -1.35
N VAL A 346 -9.99 -20.81 -2.37
CA VAL A 346 -10.99 -21.88 -2.37
C VAL A 346 -10.78 -22.83 -1.19
N LEU A 347 -9.55 -23.30 -0.98
CA LEU A 347 -9.21 -24.13 0.17
C LEU A 347 -9.60 -23.48 1.49
N ARG A 348 -9.34 -22.19 1.62
CA ARG A 348 -9.59 -21.43 2.85
C ARG A 348 -11.07 -21.19 3.14
N HIS A 349 -11.89 -20.97 2.11
CA HIS A 349 -13.29 -20.59 2.26
C HIS A 349 -14.28 -21.74 2.09
N MET A 350 -13.85 -22.83 1.46
CA MET A 350 -14.71 -23.97 1.12
C MET A 350 -14.19 -25.30 1.68
N ASP A 351 -13.12 -25.28 2.49
CA ASP A 351 -12.44 -26.45 3.07
C ASP A 351 -12.22 -27.60 2.06
N SER A 352 -11.95 -27.25 0.80
CA SER A 352 -11.86 -28.19 -0.32
C SER A 352 -10.78 -27.79 -1.32
N GLY A 353 -10.32 -28.73 -2.14
CA GLY A 353 -9.27 -28.45 -3.14
C GLY A 353 -7.83 -28.49 -2.60
N LEU A 354 -7.60 -29.12 -1.44
CA LEU A 354 -6.26 -29.27 -0.86
C LEU A 354 -5.25 -29.91 -1.83
N LEU A 355 -5.62 -31.03 -2.47
CA LEU A 355 -4.75 -31.71 -3.43
C LEU A 355 -4.47 -30.84 -4.67
N SER A 356 -5.48 -30.09 -5.15
CA SER A 356 -5.30 -29.16 -6.27
C SER A 356 -4.35 -28.02 -5.90
N HIS A 357 -4.46 -27.48 -4.69
CA HIS A 357 -3.59 -26.43 -4.17
C HIS A 357 -2.14 -26.91 -3.99
N ILE A 358 -1.94 -28.13 -3.46
CA ILE A 358 -0.61 -28.75 -3.34
C ILE A 358 -0.03 -29.01 -4.73
N GLY A 359 -0.79 -29.64 -5.63
CA GLY A 359 -0.34 -29.95 -6.98
C GLY A 359 0.08 -28.71 -7.76
N MET A 360 -0.73 -27.65 -7.71
CA MET A 360 -0.40 -26.37 -8.35
C MET A 360 0.84 -25.71 -7.71
N SER A 361 1.04 -25.83 -6.39
CA SER A 361 2.25 -25.31 -5.74
C SER A 361 3.54 -25.94 -6.27
N VAL A 362 3.52 -27.24 -6.58
CA VAL A 362 4.67 -27.95 -7.18
C VAL A 362 4.94 -27.43 -8.59
N LEU A 363 3.88 -27.18 -9.38
CA LEU A 363 4.02 -26.62 -10.73
C LEU A 363 4.59 -25.19 -10.69
N VAL A 364 4.11 -24.35 -9.77
CA VAL A 364 4.63 -23.00 -9.55
C VAL A 364 6.11 -23.05 -9.16
N LEU A 365 6.48 -23.92 -8.20
CA LEU A 365 7.88 -24.07 -7.78
C LEU A 365 8.78 -24.54 -8.92
N GLY A 366 8.32 -25.51 -9.71
CA GLY A 366 9.04 -25.99 -10.89
C GLY A 366 9.27 -24.87 -11.91
N LEU A 367 8.24 -24.06 -12.19
CA LEU A 367 8.34 -22.95 -13.12
C LEU A 367 9.23 -21.81 -12.60
N ALA A 368 9.25 -21.56 -11.29
CA ALA A 368 10.11 -20.54 -10.67
C ALA A 368 11.61 -20.77 -10.89
N VAL A 369 12.04 -22.02 -11.16
CA VAL A 369 13.44 -22.33 -11.46
C VAL A 369 13.86 -21.84 -12.85
N PHE A 370 12.89 -21.66 -13.77
CA PHE A 370 13.14 -21.33 -15.18
C PHE A 370 12.87 -19.85 -15.53
N VAL A 371 12.38 -19.06 -14.58
CA VAL A 371 12.01 -17.64 -14.74
C VAL A 371 13.06 -16.75 -14.08
#